data_AF-A0ABD1QM20-F1
#
_entry.id   AF-A0ABD1QM20-F1
#
_cell.length_a   1.000
_cell.length_b   1.000
_cell.length_c   1.000
_cell.angle_alpha   90.00
_cell.angle_beta   90.00
_cell.angle_gamma   90.00
#
_symmetry.space_group_name_H-M   'P 1'
#
loop_
_entity.id
_entity.type
_entity.pdbx_description
1 polymer ?
#
loop_
_entity_poly.entity_id
_entity_poly.type
_entity_poly.pdbx_seq_one_letter_code
_entity_poly.pdbx_strand_id
1 'polypeptide(L)'
;MKKRSTSMRQLWWVVPCVALLLFTPATALVEEVINLALGGKYGYSKIYDITNKIVLGMTTWGNEHGMPEDKLRFINETNGELVYKFSTHMGTHSDAPGHIYQNLLDEGRDANSLSLETLNGSLSPLEFLTNL
;
A
#
# COMPACT_ATOMS: atom_id res chain seq x y z
N MET A 1 -27.45 -51.61 38.31
CA MET A 1 -27.42 -50.42 37.43
C MET A 1 -26.03 -49.79 37.49
N LYS A 2 -25.25 -49.86 36.41
CA LYS A 2 -23.86 -49.35 36.35
C LYS A 2 -23.88 -47.88 35.91
N LYS A 3 -23.52 -46.93 36.80
CA LYS A 3 -23.45 -45.50 36.46
C LYS A 3 -22.36 -45.28 35.41
N ARG A 4 -22.74 -44.90 34.18
CA ARG A 4 -21.81 -44.49 33.12
C ARG A 4 -21.21 -43.12 33.50
N SER A 5 -19.88 -43.07 33.61
CA SER A 5 -19.11 -41.86 33.90
C SER A 5 -19.36 -40.78 32.85
N THR A 6 -19.76 -39.60 33.30
CA THR A 6 -19.99 -38.38 32.51
C THR A 6 -18.71 -37.68 32.07
N SER A 7 -17.52 -38.04 32.62
CA SER A 7 -16.26 -37.35 32.31
C SER A 7 -15.77 -37.58 30.87
N MET A 8 -16.12 -38.72 30.26
CA MET A 8 -15.74 -39.05 28.88
C MET A 8 -16.44 -38.20 27.81
N ARG A 9 -17.56 -37.53 28.13
CA ARG A 9 -18.28 -36.69 27.16
C ARG A 9 -17.72 -35.27 27.04
N GLN A 10 -17.02 -34.78 28.06
CA GLN A 10 -16.41 -33.45 28.04
C GLN A 10 -15.07 -33.42 27.28
N LEU A 11 -14.34 -34.55 27.23
CA LEU A 11 -13.09 -34.64 26.48
C LEU A 11 -13.29 -34.58 24.95
N TRP A 12 -14.45 -35.00 24.45
CA TRP A 12 -14.70 -35.17 23.01
C TRP A 12 -14.78 -33.84 22.25
N TRP A 13 -15.11 -32.74 22.92
CA TRP A 13 -15.16 -31.40 22.33
C TRP A 13 -13.85 -30.62 22.51
N VAL A 14 -13.03 -30.96 23.50
CA VAL A 14 -11.75 -30.27 23.76
C VAL A 14 -10.72 -30.60 22.70
N VAL A 15 -10.64 -31.87 22.28
CA VAL A 15 -9.71 -32.33 21.24
C VAL A 15 -9.87 -31.60 19.90
N PRO A 16 -11.09 -31.47 19.32
CA PRO A 16 -11.26 -30.73 18.07
C PRO A 16 -11.00 -29.22 18.23
N CYS A 17 -11.34 -28.59 19.36
CA CYS A 17 -11.05 -27.17 19.60
C CYS A 17 -9.54 -26.89 19.71
N VAL A 18 -8.79 -27.76 20.39
CA VAL A 18 -7.32 -27.65 20.49
C VAL A 18 -6.66 -27.92 19.13
N ALA A 19 -7.16 -28.89 18.37
CA ALA A 19 -6.69 -29.10 17.00
C ALA A 19 -6.97 -27.87 16.12
N LEU A 20 -8.15 -27.27 16.20
CA LEU A 20 -8.49 -26.06 15.44
C LEU A 20 -7.57 -24.87 15.80
N LEU A 21 -7.22 -24.73 17.08
CA LEU A 21 -6.29 -23.69 17.56
C LEU A 21 -4.83 -23.93 17.13
N LEU A 22 -4.43 -25.19 16.91
CA LEU A 22 -3.07 -25.53 16.48
C LEU A 22 -2.92 -25.56 14.95
N PHE A 23 -3.98 -25.89 14.20
CA PHE A 23 -3.93 -25.97 12.73
C PHE A 23 -4.10 -24.61 12.04
N THR A 24 -4.88 -23.69 12.61
CA THR A 24 -5.13 -22.36 12.02
C THR A 24 -3.90 -21.45 11.90
N PRO A 25 -2.99 -21.34 12.88
CA PRO A 25 -1.78 -20.53 12.70
C PRO A 25 -0.79 -21.17 11.73
N ALA A 26 -0.72 -22.51 11.70
CA ALA A 26 0.18 -23.23 10.81
C ALA A 26 -0.23 -23.07 9.34
N THR A 27 -1.53 -23.08 9.02
CA THR A 27 -1.98 -22.85 7.64
C THR A 27 -1.74 -21.41 7.18
N ALA A 28 -1.97 -20.41 8.04
CA ALA A 28 -1.69 -19.01 7.72
C ALA A 28 -0.19 -18.76 7.47
N LEU A 29 0.68 -19.35 8.30
CA LEU A 29 2.14 -19.30 8.11
C LEU A 29 2.58 -19.99 6.82
N VAL A 30 1.97 -21.13 6.48
CA VAL A 30 2.28 -21.85 5.24
C VAL A 30 1.87 -21.03 4.00
N GLU A 31 0.70 -20.39 4.02
CA GLU A 31 0.29 -19.48 2.93
C GLU A 31 1.24 -18.30 2.78
N GLU A 32 1.69 -17.71 3.88
CA GLU A 32 2.63 -16.58 3.87
C GLU A 32 4.01 -16.98 3.34
N VAL A 33 4.52 -18.15 3.76
CA VAL A 33 5.79 -18.72 3.28
C VAL A 33 5.71 -19.11 1.80
N ILE A 34 4.59 -19.69 1.35
CA ILE A 34 4.37 -20.02 -0.06
C ILE A 34 4.28 -18.73 -0.89
N ASN A 35 3.54 -17.73 -0.42
CA ASN A 35 3.47 -16.43 -1.08
C ASN A 35 4.86 -15.79 -1.21
N LEU A 36 5.68 -15.85 -0.16
CA LEU A 36 7.04 -15.33 -0.20
C LEU A 36 7.93 -16.11 -1.17
N ALA A 37 7.85 -17.44 -1.16
CA ALA A 37 8.63 -18.34 -2.02
C ALA A 37 8.28 -18.22 -3.51
N LEU A 38 7.06 -17.78 -3.84
CA LEU A 38 6.58 -17.57 -5.21
C LEU A 38 6.74 -16.14 -5.73
N GLY A 39 7.46 -15.26 -5.01
CA GLY A 39 7.70 -13.87 -5.44
C GLY A 39 6.78 -12.83 -4.79
N GLY A 40 6.24 -13.14 -3.61
CA GLY A 40 5.24 -12.33 -2.91
C GLY A 40 3.84 -12.46 -3.50
N LYS A 41 2.85 -11.86 -2.83
CA LYS A 41 1.42 -11.83 -3.21
C LYS A 41 1.16 -11.38 -4.67
N TYR A 42 2.13 -10.73 -5.32
CA TYR A 42 2.01 -10.18 -6.66
C TYR A 42 2.98 -10.78 -7.69
N GLY A 43 3.85 -11.73 -7.31
CA GLY A 43 4.65 -12.54 -8.25
C GLY A 43 5.73 -11.79 -9.05
N TYR A 44 6.22 -10.64 -8.58
CA TYR A 44 7.25 -9.87 -9.29
C TYR A 44 8.66 -10.39 -9.00
N SER A 45 9.44 -10.64 -10.04
CA SER A 45 10.83 -11.11 -9.91
C SER A 45 11.86 -9.97 -9.80
N LYS A 46 11.48 -8.75 -10.17
CA LYS A 46 12.34 -7.57 -10.15
C LYS A 46 11.51 -6.29 -10.01
N ILE A 47 12.04 -5.34 -9.24
CA ILE A 47 11.43 -4.03 -9.00
C ILE A 47 12.31 -2.98 -9.68
N TYR A 48 11.69 -2.10 -10.45
CA TYR A 48 12.33 -0.93 -11.05
C TYR A 48 11.79 0.33 -10.38
N ASP A 49 12.68 1.17 -9.90
CA ASP A 49 12.31 2.49 -9.37
C ASP A 49 12.19 3.47 -10.54
N ILE A 50 11.00 4.04 -10.70
CA ILE A 50 10.67 5.05 -11.72
C ILE A 50 10.50 6.45 -11.11
N THR A 51 10.86 6.61 -9.84
CA THR A 51 10.64 7.83 -9.06
C THR A 51 11.82 8.78 -9.20
N ASN A 52 11.57 10.03 -9.55
CA ASN A 52 12.58 11.08 -9.45
C ASN A 52 12.77 11.50 -7.99
N LYS A 53 14.03 11.71 -7.59
CA LYS A 53 14.34 12.23 -6.26
C LYS A 53 13.82 13.67 -6.12
N ILE A 54 13.06 13.92 -5.05
CA ILE A 54 12.66 15.28 -4.68
C ILE A 54 13.87 16.02 -4.11
N VAL A 55 14.28 17.10 -4.78
CA VAL A 55 15.44 17.93 -4.43
C VAL A 55 15.10 19.42 -4.48
N LEU A 56 15.86 20.22 -3.75
CA LEU A 56 15.77 21.68 -3.80
C LEU A 56 16.05 22.18 -5.22
N GLY A 57 15.30 23.19 -5.67
CA GLY A 57 15.45 23.74 -7.01
C GLY A 57 15.03 22.81 -8.15
N MET A 58 14.36 21.68 -7.87
CA MET A 58 13.81 20.85 -8.94
C MET A 58 12.78 21.62 -9.76
N THR A 59 12.62 21.24 -11.02
CA THR A 59 11.61 21.85 -11.90
C THR A 59 10.22 21.61 -11.34
N THR A 60 9.36 22.62 -11.47
CA THR A 60 7.96 22.54 -11.05
C THR A 60 7.08 23.11 -12.13
N TRP A 61 5.91 22.50 -12.33
CA TRP A 61 4.96 23.00 -13.30
C TRP A 61 4.60 24.48 -13.02
N GLY A 62 4.61 25.31 -14.07
CA GLY A 62 4.26 26.73 -13.98
C GLY A 62 5.31 27.65 -13.33
N ASN A 63 6.54 27.19 -13.07
CA ASN A 63 7.60 28.03 -12.52
C ASN A 63 8.94 27.78 -13.23
N GLU A 64 9.45 28.80 -13.92
CA GLU A 64 10.70 28.78 -14.67
C GLU A 64 11.96 28.66 -13.78
N HIS A 65 11.83 29.01 -12.49
CA HIS A 65 12.92 28.95 -11.52
C HIS A 65 12.89 27.70 -10.63
N GLY A 66 11.94 26.77 -10.85
CA GLY A 66 11.78 25.57 -10.05
C GLY A 66 11.28 25.84 -8.62
N MET A 67 11.30 24.82 -7.76
CA MET A 67 10.76 24.94 -6.40
C MET A 67 11.62 25.85 -5.52
N PRO A 68 11.02 26.90 -4.90
CA PRO A 68 11.70 27.71 -3.89
C PRO A 68 12.13 26.88 -2.67
N GLU A 69 13.32 27.14 -2.12
CA GLU A 69 13.87 26.37 -0.97
C GLU A 69 12.99 26.46 0.28
N ASP A 70 12.39 27.62 0.52
CA ASP A 70 11.48 27.92 1.64
C ASP A 70 10.16 27.14 1.57
N LYS A 71 9.82 26.57 0.41
CA LYS A 71 8.63 25.75 0.24
C LYS A 71 8.89 24.28 0.53
N LEU A 72 10.07 23.72 0.23
CA LEU A 72 10.30 22.29 0.34
C LEU A 72 10.49 21.81 1.78
N ARG A 73 11.22 22.56 2.61
CA ARG A 73 11.76 22.05 3.88
C ARG A 73 11.85 23.16 4.92
N PHE A 74 11.16 23.02 6.04
CA PHE A 74 11.33 23.88 7.20
C PHE A 74 11.38 23.08 8.50
N ILE A 75 12.02 23.64 9.51
CA ILE A 75 12.04 23.07 10.86
C ILE A 75 10.81 23.64 11.58
N ASN A 76 9.96 22.77 12.12
CA ASN A 76 8.84 23.21 12.95
C ASN A 76 9.41 23.81 14.24
N GLU A 77 9.16 25.10 14.45
CA GLU A 77 9.71 25.84 15.59
C GLU A 77 9.18 25.37 16.95
N THR A 78 8.04 24.66 16.98
CA THR A 78 7.41 24.18 18.22
C THR A 78 8.03 22.88 18.73
N ASN A 79 8.44 21.97 17.84
CA ASN A 79 8.91 20.64 18.21
C ASN A 79 10.27 20.26 17.59
N GLY A 80 10.87 21.13 16.77
CA GLY A 80 12.14 20.88 16.09
C GLY A 80 12.08 19.84 14.97
N GLU A 81 10.87 19.34 14.63
CA GLU A 81 10.73 18.33 13.60
C GLU A 81 10.94 18.89 12.21
N LEU A 82 11.44 18.01 11.35
CA LEU A 82 11.59 18.34 9.96
C LEU A 82 10.25 18.22 9.23
N VAL A 83 9.75 19.34 8.70
CA VAL A 83 8.52 19.38 7.93
C VAL A 83 8.84 19.63 6.47
N TYR A 84 8.21 18.82 5.62
CA TYR A 84 8.23 19.02 4.19
C TYR A 84 6.88 19.55 3.72
N LYS A 85 6.90 20.54 2.83
CA LYS A 85 5.69 21.07 2.20
C LYS A 85 5.89 21.05 0.69
N PHE A 86 4.92 20.52 -0.03
CA PHE A 86 4.98 20.44 -1.48
C PHE A 86 3.56 20.36 -2.05
N SER A 87 3.43 20.69 -3.33
CA SER A 87 2.19 20.50 -4.07
C SER A 87 1.88 19.00 -4.24
N THR A 88 0.60 18.64 -4.36
CA THR A 88 0.17 17.29 -4.75
C THR A 88 0.68 16.88 -6.13
N HIS A 89 1.02 17.87 -6.97
CA HIS A 89 1.55 17.68 -8.33
C HIS A 89 3.07 17.92 -8.41
N MET A 90 3.81 17.53 -7.36
CA MET A 90 5.27 17.71 -7.29
C MET A 90 6.00 16.42 -7.66
N GLY A 91 7.01 16.53 -8.54
CA GLY A 91 7.86 15.40 -8.93
C GLY A 91 7.10 14.28 -9.64
N THR A 92 7.56 13.04 -9.49
CA THR A 92 6.81 11.86 -9.93
C THR A 92 5.60 11.69 -8.99
N HIS A 93 4.39 11.86 -9.52
CA HIS A 93 3.15 11.86 -8.74
C HIS A 93 2.02 11.12 -9.47
N SER A 94 0.87 11.01 -8.81
CA SER A 94 -0.34 10.36 -9.34
C SER A 94 -1.52 11.33 -9.27
N ASP A 95 -2.23 11.47 -10.39
CA ASP A 95 -3.41 12.31 -10.50
C ASP A 95 -4.68 11.46 -10.41
N ALA A 96 -5.56 11.81 -9.48
CA ALA A 96 -6.88 11.19 -9.37
C ALA A 96 -7.87 11.80 -10.40
N PRO A 97 -8.96 11.11 -10.78
CA PRO A 97 -9.96 11.65 -11.71
C PRO A 97 -10.55 12.99 -11.25
N GLY A 98 -10.75 13.17 -9.94
CA GLY A 98 -11.19 14.43 -9.34
C GLY A 98 -10.21 15.60 -9.49
N HIS A 99 -8.96 15.37 -9.94
CA HIS A 99 -7.98 16.43 -10.22
C HIS A 99 -8.48 17.41 -11.28
N ILE A 100 -9.16 16.91 -12.31
CA ILE A 100 -9.60 17.72 -13.46
C ILE A 100 -11.08 18.09 -13.35
N TYR A 101 -11.92 17.16 -12.88
CA TYR A 101 -13.37 17.30 -12.91
C TYR A 101 -13.93 17.45 -11.50
N GLN A 102 -14.41 18.66 -11.17
CA GLN A 102 -14.96 18.97 -9.85
C GLN A 102 -16.12 18.05 -9.45
N ASN A 103 -17.00 17.68 -10.40
CA ASN A 103 -18.11 16.78 -10.10
C ASN A 103 -17.62 15.39 -9.64
N LEU A 104 -16.51 14.89 -10.21
CA LEU A 104 -15.92 13.63 -9.77
C LEU A 104 -15.29 13.77 -8.38
N LEU A 105 -14.68 14.91 -8.08
CA LEU A 105 -14.19 15.21 -6.73
C LEU A 105 -15.35 15.26 -5.72
N ASP A 106 -16.46 15.90 -6.07
CA ASP A 106 -17.67 15.98 -5.22
C ASP A 106 -18.32 14.60 -5.00
N GLU A 107 -18.20 13.70 -5.98
CA GLU A 107 -18.58 12.28 -5.87
C GLU A 107 -17.59 11.44 -5.05
N GLY A 108 -16.50 12.03 -4.54
CA GLY A 108 -15.48 11.38 -3.72
C GLY A 108 -14.43 10.61 -4.52
N ARG A 109 -14.27 10.88 -5.83
CA ARG A 109 -13.27 10.25 -6.72
C ARG A 109 -11.90 10.91 -6.60
N ASP A 110 -11.37 10.95 -5.38
CA ASP A 110 -10.06 11.52 -5.04
C ASP A 110 -8.99 10.42 -4.85
N ALA A 111 -7.73 10.79 -4.62
CA ALA A 111 -6.60 9.86 -4.52
C ALA A 111 -6.79 8.80 -3.43
N ASN A 112 -7.50 9.11 -2.34
CA ASN A 112 -7.82 8.17 -1.27
C ASN A 112 -8.93 7.16 -1.62
N SER A 113 -9.57 7.29 -2.79
CA SER A 113 -10.64 6.41 -3.27
C SER A 113 -10.17 5.39 -4.31
N LEU A 114 -8.91 5.48 -4.76
CA LEU A 114 -8.36 4.61 -5.80
C LEU A 114 -8.26 3.15 -5.30
N SER A 115 -8.68 2.22 -6.14
CA SER A 115 -8.60 0.78 -5.82
C SER A 115 -7.17 0.25 -5.94
N LEU A 116 -6.82 -0.76 -5.14
CA LEU A 116 -5.52 -1.43 -5.26
C LEU A 116 -5.33 -2.10 -6.63
N GLU A 117 -6.40 -2.53 -7.28
CA GLU A 117 -6.34 -3.07 -8.64
C GLU A 117 -5.87 -2.00 -9.63
N THR A 118 -6.43 -0.78 -9.53
CA THR A 118 -6.02 0.37 -10.34
C THR A 118 -4.54 0.71 -10.11
N LEU A 119 -4.08 0.72 -8.86
CA LEU A 119 -2.70 1.07 -8.51
C LEU A 119 -1.67 -0.02 -8.90
N ASN A 120 -2.10 -1.26 -9.10
CA ASN A 120 -1.24 -2.39 -9.48
C ASN A 120 -1.50 -2.87 -10.92
N GLY A 121 -2.10 -2.03 -11.77
CA GLY A 121 -2.45 -2.39 -13.13
C GLY A 121 -1.23 -2.88 -13.93
N SER A 122 -1.44 -3.89 -14.79
CA SER A 122 -0.40 -4.32 -15.74
C SER A 122 -0.21 -3.27 -16.82
N LEU A 123 1.03 -2.78 -16.97
CA LEU A 123 1.42 -1.96 -18.12
C LEU A 123 1.67 -2.86 -19.32
N SER A 124 1.07 -2.54 -20.47
CA SER A 124 1.41 -3.25 -21.70
C SER A 124 2.82 -2.80 -22.17
N PRO A 125 3.69 -3.71 -22.65
CA PRO A 125 5.05 -3.34 -23.08
C PRO A 125 5.10 -2.29 -24.20
N LEU A 126 4.01 -2.16 -24.97
CA LEU A 126 3.90 -1.17 -26.04
C LEU A 126 3.79 0.26 -25.51
N GLU A 127 3.19 0.47 -24.33
CA GLU A 127 2.97 1.80 -23.74
C GLU A 127 4.21 2.34 -23.01
N PHE A 128 5.09 1.46 -22.53
CA PHE A 128 6.27 1.84 -21.75
C PHE A 128 7.44 2.35 -22.60
N LEU A 129 7.59 1.85 -23.84
CA LEU A 129 8.70 2.21 -24.73
C LEU A 129 8.38 3.35 -25.72
N THR A 130 7.11 3.67 -25.96
CA THR A 130 6.73 4.77 -26.86
C THR A 130 6.64 6.13 -26.17
N ASN A 131 6.74 6.17 -24.83
CA ASN A 131 6.60 7.38 -24.01
C ASN A 131 7.87 7.73 -23.20
N LEU A 132 9.01 7.10 -23.53
CA LEU A 132 10.36 7.52 -23.12
C LEU A 132 11.07 8.17 -24.32
#